data_AF-A0A524CT29-F1
#
_entry.id   AF-A0A524CT29-F1
#
_cell.length_a   1.000
_cell.length_b   1.000
_cell.length_c   1.000
_cell.angle_alpha   90.00
_cell.angle_beta   90.00
_cell.angle_gamma   90.00
#
_symmetry.space_group_name_H-M   'P 1'
#
loop_
_entity.id
_entity.type
_entity.pdbx_description
1 polymer ?
#
loop_
_entity_poly.entity_id
_entity_poly.type
_entity_poly.pdbx_seq_one_letter_code
_entity_poly.pdbx_strand_id
1 'polypeptide(L)'
;FEHTTVDDTLDFFRALRFKLTSGIAARLEESWTETHSRYDIENPALYENIREDGLTLLQLSKLSADVDAISREYATAYRGVLEEIYPYLRDKITGFEDIEEGIVDTFLWALSRHPDSLIAKKAGVSRAEQVREMIHSALSNRDSEATIGEKLSMLERALGDEENRLNPGSTADLLSAGLLCRLLEMEYPHD
;
A
#
# COMPACT_ATOMS: atom_id res chain seq x y z
N PHE A 1 -15.74 -2.23 -8.19
CA PHE A 1 -16.09 -1.07 -7.35
C PHE A 1 -17.21 -0.20 -7.91
N GLU A 2 -17.42 -0.16 -9.23
CA GLU A 2 -18.41 0.71 -9.88
C GLU A 2 -19.88 0.45 -9.49
N HIS A 3 -20.18 -0.74 -8.96
CA HIS A 3 -21.53 -1.12 -8.52
C HIS A 3 -21.72 -1.06 -7.00
N THR A 4 -20.74 -0.53 -6.25
CA THR A 4 -20.91 -0.36 -4.80
C THR A 4 -21.97 0.70 -4.51
N THR A 5 -22.73 0.49 -3.45
CA THR A 5 -23.77 1.39 -2.95
C THR A 5 -23.26 2.20 -1.75
N VAL A 6 -24.05 3.17 -1.31
CA VAL A 6 -23.80 3.88 -0.05
C VAL A 6 -23.80 2.89 1.12
N ASP A 7 -24.70 1.91 1.14
CA ASP A 7 -24.76 0.92 2.23
C ASP A 7 -23.50 0.04 2.29
N ASP A 8 -22.98 -0.42 1.13
CA ASP A 8 -21.70 -1.14 1.07
C ASP A 8 -20.56 -0.31 1.65
N THR A 9 -20.59 1.00 1.40
CA THR A 9 -19.59 1.95 1.91
C THR A 9 -19.68 2.08 3.43
N LEU A 10 -20.89 2.20 3.97
CA LEU A 10 -21.09 2.28 5.42
C LEU A 10 -20.66 0.97 6.11
N ASP A 11 -20.96 -0.18 5.53
CA ASP A 11 -20.55 -1.49 6.05
C ASP A 11 -19.03 -1.67 6.03
N PHE A 12 -18.37 -1.22 4.96
CA PHE A 12 -16.91 -1.18 4.89
C PHE A 12 -16.31 -0.36 6.03
N PHE A 13 -16.80 0.87 6.26
CA PHE A 13 -16.29 1.72 7.34
C PHE A 13 -16.60 1.17 8.74
N ARG A 14 -17.73 0.49 8.94
CA ARG A 14 -18.03 -0.22 10.20
C ARG A 14 -17.01 -1.33 10.47
N ALA A 15 -16.71 -2.15 9.46
CA ALA A 15 -15.71 -3.22 9.57
C ALA A 15 -14.31 -2.65 9.85
N LEU A 16 -13.95 -1.57 9.16
CA LEU A 16 -12.66 -0.90 9.35
C LEU A 16 -12.54 -0.32 10.77
N ARG A 17 -13.57 0.35 11.29
CA ARG A 17 -13.58 0.92 12.65
C ARG A 17 -13.49 -0.15 13.74
N PHE A 18 -14.07 -1.33 13.51
CA PHE A 18 -13.92 -2.47 14.42
C PHE A 18 -12.44 -2.91 14.54
N LYS A 19 -11.73 -2.98 13.43
CA LYS A 19 -10.31 -3.36 13.34
C LYS A 19 -9.35 -2.27 13.84
N LEU A 20 -9.67 -0.99 13.64
CA LEU A 20 -8.79 0.16 13.91
C LEU A 20 -8.79 0.64 15.37
N THR A 21 -9.29 -0.14 16.32
CA THR A 21 -9.34 0.22 17.75
C THR A 21 -7.95 0.37 18.43
N SER A 22 -6.84 0.28 17.68
CA SER A 22 -5.47 0.41 18.17
C SER A 22 -4.58 1.24 17.22
N GLY A 23 -4.48 2.55 17.43
CA GLY A 23 -3.25 3.32 17.14
C GLY A 23 -2.83 3.59 15.68
N ILE A 24 -3.70 3.44 14.67
CA ILE A 24 -3.38 3.77 13.25
C ILE A 24 -4.11 5.05 12.80
N ALA A 25 -4.30 6.01 13.68
CA ALA A 25 -4.88 7.31 13.34
C ALA A 25 -3.79 8.37 13.15
N ALA A 26 -2.79 8.05 12.33
CA ALA A 26 -1.74 9.01 11.99
C ALA A 26 -2.17 9.74 10.70
N ARG A 27 -2.35 11.06 10.78
CA ARG A 27 -2.83 11.91 9.69
C ARG A 27 -1.64 12.47 8.91
N LEU A 28 -1.80 12.59 7.59
CA LEU A 28 -0.85 13.26 6.71
C LEU A 28 -1.10 14.77 6.72
N GLU A 29 -0.60 15.51 7.71
CA GLU A 29 -0.94 16.93 7.91
C GLU A 29 -0.71 17.82 6.68
N GLU A 30 0.34 17.57 5.88
CA GLU A 30 0.72 18.44 4.74
C GLU A 30 -0.24 18.37 3.53
N SER A 31 -0.91 17.23 3.32
CA SER A 31 -1.86 17.01 2.20
C SER A 31 -3.30 16.82 2.69
N TRP A 32 -3.54 17.01 3.98
CA TRP A 32 -4.86 16.87 4.58
C TRP A 32 -5.76 18.06 4.20
N THR A 33 -6.94 17.77 3.65
CA THR A 33 -7.90 18.80 3.20
C THR A 33 -9.16 18.74 4.05
N GLU A 34 -10.05 19.72 3.90
CA GLU A 34 -11.38 19.67 4.51
C GLU A 34 -12.18 18.43 4.04
N THR A 35 -12.02 18.04 2.78
CA THR A 35 -12.60 16.81 2.24
C THR A 35 -12.07 15.58 2.96
N HIS A 36 -10.74 15.51 3.20
CA HIS A 36 -10.13 14.42 3.98
C HIS A 36 -10.69 14.39 5.40
N SER A 37 -10.80 15.55 6.06
CA SER A 37 -11.40 15.65 7.40
C SER A 37 -12.87 15.23 7.45
N ARG A 38 -13.66 15.56 6.42
CA ARG A 38 -15.10 15.24 6.36
C ARG A 38 -15.34 13.73 6.32
N TYR A 39 -14.48 12.98 5.65
CA TYR A 39 -14.61 11.53 5.48
C TYR A 39 -13.57 10.72 6.26
N ASP A 40 -12.88 11.35 7.22
CA ASP A 40 -11.96 10.67 8.11
C ASP A 40 -12.70 9.66 9.01
N ILE A 41 -12.07 8.52 9.30
CA ILE A 41 -12.70 7.47 10.11
C ILE A 41 -12.95 7.90 11.56
N GLU A 42 -12.14 8.83 12.07
CA GLU A 42 -12.31 9.42 13.39
C GLU A 42 -13.36 10.52 13.42
N ASN A 43 -13.81 11.02 12.26
CA ASN A 43 -14.87 12.00 12.22
C ASN A 43 -16.16 11.39 12.81
N PRO A 44 -16.70 11.95 13.91
CA PRO A 44 -17.89 11.40 14.55
C PRO A 44 -19.13 11.48 13.64
N ALA A 45 -19.14 12.39 12.67
CA ALA A 45 -20.20 12.55 11.68
C ALA A 45 -19.95 11.75 10.38
N LEU A 46 -18.89 10.94 10.29
CA LEU A 46 -18.51 10.20 9.07
C LEU A 46 -19.69 9.52 8.38
N TYR A 47 -20.46 8.72 9.12
CA TYR A 47 -21.56 7.95 8.55
C TYR A 47 -22.70 8.83 8.03
N GLU A 48 -22.97 9.96 8.70
CA GLU A 48 -23.98 10.91 8.22
C GLU A 48 -23.47 11.66 6.99
N ASN A 49 -22.22 12.12 7.00
CA ASN A 49 -21.59 12.77 5.84
C ASN A 49 -21.65 11.87 4.59
N ILE A 50 -21.28 10.58 4.72
CA ILE A 50 -21.34 9.62 3.61
C ILE A 50 -22.77 9.46 3.07
N ARG A 51 -23.79 9.43 3.94
CA ARG A 51 -25.19 9.31 3.53
C ARG A 51 -25.71 10.59 2.88
N GLU A 52 -25.44 11.73 3.49
CA GLU A 52 -25.83 13.06 3.00
C GLU A 52 -25.27 13.31 1.60
N ASP A 53 -24.00 12.97 1.39
CA ASP A 53 -23.29 13.20 0.13
C ASP A 53 -23.48 12.06 -0.88
N GLY A 54 -24.17 10.97 -0.48
CA GLY A 54 -24.50 9.83 -1.35
C GLY A 54 -23.26 9.13 -1.92
N LEU A 55 -22.18 9.03 -1.14
CA LEU A 55 -20.90 8.54 -1.64
C LEU A 55 -20.77 7.01 -1.58
N THR A 56 -20.38 6.44 -2.71
CA THR A 56 -19.95 5.05 -2.85
C THR A 56 -18.48 4.86 -2.48
N LEU A 57 -18.07 3.61 -2.25
CA LEU A 57 -16.70 3.26 -1.89
C LEU A 57 -15.72 3.75 -2.97
N LEU A 58 -16.07 3.59 -4.25
CA LEU A 58 -15.24 4.08 -5.35
C LEU A 58 -15.07 5.60 -5.33
N GLN A 59 -16.13 6.35 -5.01
CA GLN A 59 -16.06 7.80 -4.93
C GLN A 59 -15.18 8.25 -3.76
N LEU A 60 -15.32 7.63 -2.58
CA LEU A 60 -14.43 7.92 -1.46
C LEU A 60 -12.98 7.55 -1.76
N SER A 61 -12.72 6.40 -2.37
CA SER A 61 -11.37 6.00 -2.78
C SER A 61 -10.75 7.01 -3.74
N LYS A 62 -11.52 7.58 -4.68
CA LYS A 62 -11.05 8.65 -5.56
C LYS A 62 -10.69 9.94 -4.80
N LEU A 63 -11.42 10.27 -3.74
CA LEU A 63 -11.15 11.44 -2.91
C LEU A 63 -9.90 11.30 -2.05
N SER A 64 -9.45 10.06 -1.76
CA SER A 64 -8.26 9.80 -0.93
C SER A 64 -7.08 9.21 -1.73
N ALA A 65 -7.21 9.12 -3.06
CA ALA A 65 -6.24 8.45 -3.92
C ALA A 65 -4.86 9.10 -3.92
N ASP A 66 -4.75 10.39 -3.59
CA ASP A 66 -3.50 11.13 -3.50
C ASP A 66 -2.72 10.85 -2.20
N VAL A 67 -3.43 10.60 -1.09
CA VAL A 67 -2.84 10.42 0.26
C VAL A 67 -2.79 8.97 0.75
N ASP A 68 -3.47 8.04 0.09
CA ASP A 68 -3.54 6.63 0.48
C ASP A 68 -3.37 5.69 -0.73
N ALA A 69 -2.35 4.82 -0.70
CA ALA A 69 -2.04 3.95 -1.82
C ALA A 69 -3.14 2.90 -2.09
N ILE A 70 -3.78 2.38 -1.05
CA ILE A 70 -4.88 1.40 -1.19
C ILE A 70 -6.09 2.05 -1.86
N SER A 71 -6.43 3.28 -1.44
CA SER A 71 -7.48 4.09 -2.06
C SER A 71 -7.17 4.39 -3.52
N ARG A 72 -5.90 4.63 -3.86
CA ARG A 72 -5.46 4.81 -5.25
C ARG A 72 -5.68 3.56 -6.10
N GLU A 73 -5.42 2.37 -5.57
CA GLU A 73 -5.70 1.13 -6.27
C GLU A 73 -7.20 0.95 -6.50
N TYR A 74 -8.04 1.19 -5.50
CA TYR A 74 -9.50 1.16 -5.70
C TYR A 74 -9.98 2.17 -6.75
N ALA A 75 -9.42 3.39 -6.72
CA ALA A 75 -9.77 4.46 -7.65
C ALA A 75 -9.35 4.16 -9.10
N THR A 76 -8.28 3.38 -9.29
CA THR A 76 -7.68 3.07 -10.59
C THR A 76 -7.92 1.63 -11.04
N ALA A 77 -8.80 0.89 -10.36
CA ALA A 77 -9.09 -0.51 -10.64
C ALA A 77 -7.85 -1.42 -10.59
N TYR A 78 -7.02 -1.25 -9.55
CA TYR A 78 -5.80 -1.99 -9.27
C TYR A 78 -4.70 -1.87 -10.33
N ARG A 79 -4.61 -0.71 -11.00
CA ARG A 79 -3.62 -0.49 -12.06
C ARG A 79 -2.18 -0.70 -11.57
N GLY A 80 -1.81 -0.17 -10.40
CA GLY A 80 -0.45 -0.34 -9.88
C GLY A 80 -0.13 -1.80 -9.58
N VAL A 81 -1.09 -2.54 -9.02
CA VAL A 81 -0.92 -3.98 -8.78
C VAL A 81 -0.82 -4.76 -10.11
N LEU A 82 -1.77 -4.58 -11.02
CA LEU A 82 -1.92 -5.43 -12.21
C LEU A 82 -0.96 -5.07 -13.35
N GLU A 83 -0.59 -3.80 -13.50
CA GLU A 83 0.26 -3.32 -14.59
C GLU A 83 1.73 -3.17 -14.17
N GLU A 84 2.04 -3.13 -12.87
CA GLU A 84 3.42 -2.91 -12.38
C GLU A 84 3.92 -4.03 -11.44
N ILE A 85 3.30 -4.23 -10.28
CA ILE A 85 3.78 -5.18 -9.25
C ILE A 85 3.68 -6.63 -9.72
N TYR A 86 2.52 -7.02 -10.26
CA TYR A 86 2.29 -8.38 -10.71
C TYR A 86 3.23 -8.79 -11.86
N PRO A 87 3.40 -7.99 -12.94
CA PRO A 87 4.37 -8.31 -13.98
C PRO A 87 5.81 -8.44 -13.45
N TYR A 88 6.23 -7.57 -12.53
CA TYR A 88 7.56 -7.67 -11.91
C TYR A 88 7.71 -8.96 -11.09
N LEU A 89 6.70 -9.31 -10.28
CA LEU A 89 6.68 -10.57 -9.53
C LEU A 89 6.77 -11.78 -10.45
N ARG A 90 5.99 -11.80 -11.53
CA ARG A 90 5.98 -12.90 -12.49
C ARG A 90 7.35 -13.10 -13.12
N ASP A 91 8.05 -12.03 -13.44
CA ASP A 91 9.40 -12.10 -14.01
C ASP A 91 10.44 -12.57 -12.97
N LYS A 92 10.17 -12.37 -11.68
CA LYS A 92 11.04 -12.79 -10.56
C LYS A 92 10.76 -14.17 -9.98
N ILE A 93 9.53 -14.67 -10.16
CA ILE A 93 9.06 -15.92 -9.57
C ILE A 93 8.69 -16.86 -10.71
N THR A 94 9.63 -17.70 -11.12
CA THR A 94 9.45 -18.71 -12.16
C THR A 94 8.78 -19.97 -11.64
N GLY A 95 8.87 -20.25 -10.33
CA GLY A 95 8.26 -21.40 -9.67
C GLY A 95 8.05 -21.17 -8.17
N PHE A 96 7.86 -22.26 -7.41
CA PHE A 96 7.78 -22.16 -5.95
C PHE A 96 9.16 -22.12 -5.28
N GLU A 97 10.22 -22.53 -5.99
CA GLU A 97 11.58 -22.59 -5.45
C GLU A 97 12.21 -21.21 -5.26
N ASP A 98 11.78 -20.21 -6.05
CA ASP A 98 12.29 -18.83 -6.05
C ASP A 98 11.31 -17.82 -5.43
N ILE A 99 10.21 -18.28 -4.83
CA ILE A 99 9.12 -17.43 -4.34
C ILE A 99 9.58 -16.45 -3.24
N GLU A 100 10.39 -16.90 -2.29
CA GLU A 100 10.85 -16.07 -1.17
C GLU A 100 11.75 -14.93 -1.66
N GLU A 101 12.69 -15.24 -2.56
CA GLU A 101 13.58 -14.24 -3.14
C GLU A 101 12.81 -13.26 -4.03
N GLY A 102 11.89 -13.75 -4.86
CA GLY A 102 11.08 -12.91 -5.72
C GLY A 102 10.15 -11.97 -4.93
N ILE A 103 9.62 -12.41 -3.79
CA ILE A 103 8.85 -11.55 -2.86
C ILE A 103 9.73 -10.43 -2.31
N VAL A 104 10.93 -10.75 -1.78
CA VAL A 104 11.84 -9.74 -1.22
C VAL A 104 12.32 -8.76 -2.28
N ASP A 105 12.64 -9.24 -3.48
CA ASP A 105 13.03 -8.41 -4.62
C ASP A 105 11.93 -7.44 -5.02
N THR A 106 10.71 -7.95 -5.17
CA THR A 106 9.57 -7.12 -5.58
C THR A 106 9.24 -6.12 -4.49
N PHE A 107 9.32 -6.50 -3.22
CA PHE A 107 9.11 -5.58 -2.11
C PHE A 107 10.08 -4.39 -2.14
N LEU A 108 11.38 -4.68 -2.28
CA LEU A 108 12.42 -3.65 -2.37
C LEU A 108 12.24 -2.78 -3.61
N TRP A 109 11.95 -3.40 -4.75
CA TRP A 109 11.68 -2.70 -5.99
C TRP A 109 10.50 -1.74 -5.84
N ALA A 110 9.36 -2.22 -5.34
CA ALA A 110 8.15 -1.39 -5.14
C ALA A 110 8.42 -0.23 -4.16
N LEU A 111 9.07 -0.52 -3.02
CA LEU A 111 9.45 0.49 -2.03
C LEU A 111 10.44 1.53 -2.57
N SER A 112 11.22 1.19 -3.60
CA SER A 112 12.14 2.13 -4.27
C SER A 112 11.46 3.05 -5.29
N ARG A 113 10.27 2.67 -5.77
CA ARG A 113 9.51 3.39 -6.80
C ARG A 113 8.55 4.40 -6.21
N HIS A 114 7.89 4.05 -5.11
CA HIS A 114 6.89 4.90 -4.48
C HIS A 114 7.11 5.02 -2.96
N PRO A 115 6.93 6.22 -2.37
CA PRO A 115 6.96 6.37 -0.93
C PRO A 115 5.80 5.59 -0.30
N ASP A 116 6.07 4.88 0.79
CA ASP A 116 5.04 4.12 1.47
C ASP A 116 4.04 5.04 2.19
N SER A 117 2.73 4.89 1.90
CA SER A 117 1.70 5.75 2.48
C SER A 117 1.50 5.53 3.98
N LEU A 118 1.80 4.34 4.53
CA LEU A 118 1.72 4.10 5.98
C LEU A 118 2.89 4.76 6.72
N ILE A 119 4.10 4.70 6.16
CA ILE A 119 5.24 5.47 6.68
C ILE A 119 4.91 6.96 6.61
N ALA A 120 4.40 7.43 5.47
CA ALA A 120 4.07 8.84 5.30
C ALA A 120 3.06 9.29 6.38
N LYS A 121 2.03 8.50 6.64
CA LYS A 121 1.05 8.75 7.71
C LYS A 121 1.68 8.80 9.10
N LYS A 122 2.57 7.87 9.44
CA LYS A 122 3.15 7.74 10.80
C LYS A 122 4.37 8.62 11.07
N ALA A 123 5.15 8.94 10.04
CA ALA A 123 6.46 9.58 10.16
C ALA A 123 6.64 10.80 9.23
N GLY A 124 5.63 11.14 8.42
CA GLY A 124 5.64 12.27 7.49
C GLY A 124 6.15 11.92 6.09
N VAL A 125 5.71 12.69 5.09
CA VAL A 125 6.06 12.49 3.67
C VAL A 125 7.57 12.53 3.44
N SER A 126 8.26 13.52 4.04
CA SER A 126 9.71 13.65 3.93
C SER A 126 10.45 12.38 4.39
N ARG A 127 9.96 11.73 5.45
CA ARG A 127 10.59 10.50 5.96
C ARG A 127 10.29 9.29 5.07
N ALA A 128 9.08 9.19 4.53
CA ALA A 128 8.73 8.16 3.54
C ALA A 128 9.59 8.28 2.27
N GLU A 129 9.81 9.51 1.78
CA GLU A 129 10.70 9.78 0.64
C GLU A 129 12.16 9.43 0.93
N GLN A 130 12.66 9.72 2.14
CA GLN A 130 14.00 9.32 2.54
C GLN A 130 14.16 7.79 2.51
N VAL A 131 13.18 7.04 3.01
CA VAL A 131 13.20 5.57 2.95
C VAL A 131 13.22 5.10 1.49
N ARG A 132 12.33 5.63 0.63
CA ARG A 132 12.31 5.30 -0.81
C ARG A 132 13.68 5.54 -1.45
N GLU A 133 14.27 6.71 -1.23
CA GLU A 133 15.57 7.07 -1.82
C GLU A 133 16.74 6.24 -1.30
N MET A 134 16.71 5.86 -0.01
CA MET A 134 17.70 4.94 0.56
C MET A 134 17.65 3.58 -0.13
N ILE A 135 16.45 3.02 -0.31
CA ILE A 135 16.28 1.74 -1.01
C ILE A 135 16.66 1.87 -2.48
N HIS A 136 16.20 2.91 -3.16
CA HIS A 136 16.53 3.19 -4.56
C HIS A 136 18.04 3.30 -4.81
N SER A 137 18.73 4.07 -3.97
CA SER A 137 20.19 4.23 -4.06
C SER A 137 20.91 2.91 -3.79
N ALA A 138 20.43 2.12 -2.84
CA ALA A 138 21.06 0.84 -2.52
C ALA A 138 20.87 -0.20 -3.64
N LEU A 139 19.72 -0.21 -4.31
CA LEU A 139 19.48 -1.04 -5.50
C LEU A 139 20.29 -0.60 -6.72
N SER A 140 20.52 0.70 -6.88
CA SER A 140 21.28 1.25 -8.02
C SER A 140 22.80 1.03 -7.92
N ASN A 141 23.32 0.91 -6.69
CA ASN A 141 24.76 0.75 -6.42
C ASN A 141 25.22 -0.71 -6.33
N ARG A 142 24.31 -1.68 -6.48
CA ARG A 142 24.62 -3.11 -6.39
C ARG A 142 24.43 -3.76 -7.76
N ASP A 143 25.39 -4.60 -8.13
CA ASP A 143 25.18 -5.58 -9.20
C ASP A 143 24.04 -6.53 -8.79
N SER A 144 23.34 -7.09 -9.78
CA SER A 144 22.09 -7.85 -9.65
C SER A 144 22.13 -9.13 -8.79
N GLU A 145 23.23 -9.38 -8.06
CA GLU A 145 23.55 -10.62 -7.35
C GLU A 145 23.53 -10.48 -5.81
N ALA A 146 22.96 -9.41 -5.26
CA ALA A 146 22.83 -9.27 -3.81
C ALA A 146 22.03 -10.45 -3.22
N THR A 147 22.58 -11.07 -2.17
CA THR A 147 21.92 -12.18 -1.48
C THR A 147 20.67 -11.70 -0.73
N ILE A 148 19.73 -12.61 -0.45
CA ILE A 148 18.55 -12.31 0.38
C ILE A 148 18.93 -11.73 1.75
N GLY A 149 20.01 -12.22 2.36
CA GLY A 149 20.51 -11.71 3.64
C GLY A 149 20.96 -10.25 3.56
N GLU A 150 21.66 -9.87 2.48
CA GLU A 150 22.05 -8.48 2.26
C GLU A 150 20.85 -7.56 2.01
N LYS A 151 19.86 -8.05 1.24
CA LYS A 151 18.59 -7.36 0.99
C LYS A 151 17.82 -7.11 2.29
N LEU A 152 17.77 -8.09 3.18
CA LEU A 152 17.14 -7.95 4.51
C LEU A 152 17.91 -6.98 5.41
N SER A 153 19.24 -7.05 5.47
CA SER A 153 20.04 -6.08 6.22
C SER A 153 19.90 -4.65 5.68
N MET A 154 19.66 -4.48 4.38
CA MET A 154 19.33 -3.18 3.79
C MET A 154 17.99 -2.65 4.30
N LEU A 155 16.95 -3.49 4.34
CA LEU A 155 15.65 -3.14 4.91
C LEU A 155 15.79 -2.74 6.38
N GLU A 156 16.45 -3.55 7.20
CA GLU A 156 16.65 -3.25 8.62
C GLU A 156 17.32 -1.89 8.83
N ARG A 157 18.33 -1.55 8.02
CA ARG A 157 19.01 -0.25 8.08
C ARG A 157 18.13 0.91 7.64
N ALA A 158 17.25 0.71 6.66
CA ALA A 158 16.36 1.75 6.15
C ALA A 158 15.16 1.99 7.06
N LEU A 159 14.66 0.93 7.70
CA LEU A 159 13.43 0.93 8.48
C LEU A 159 13.69 0.98 9.99
N GLY A 160 14.94 1.03 10.42
CA GLY A 160 15.35 1.08 11.83
C GLY A 160 14.73 2.28 12.55
N ASP A 161 13.70 2.01 13.34
CA ASP A 161 12.98 2.96 14.17
C ASP A 161 12.35 2.23 15.37
N GLU A 162 12.67 2.67 16.59
CA GLU A 162 12.25 2.01 17.83
C GLU A 162 10.71 2.03 18.00
N GLU A 163 10.05 3.01 17.39
CA GLU A 163 8.59 3.16 17.45
C GLU A 163 7.86 2.48 16.28
N ASN A 164 8.58 1.79 15.38
CA ASN A 164 8.04 1.10 14.21
C ASN A 164 7.18 1.99 13.29
N ARG A 165 7.46 3.30 13.26
CA ARG A 165 6.78 4.28 12.40
C ARG A 165 7.24 4.18 10.95
N LEU A 166 8.40 3.56 10.71
CA LEU A 166 8.95 3.31 9.38
C LEU A 166 8.52 1.96 8.78
N ASN A 167 7.51 1.28 9.32
CA ASN A 167 7.02 0.05 8.70
C ASN A 167 6.29 0.32 7.37
N PRO A 168 6.80 -0.17 6.21
CA PRO A 168 6.19 0.05 4.89
C PRO A 168 5.00 -0.91 4.65
N GLY A 169 3.97 -0.79 5.48
CA GLY A 169 2.82 -1.68 5.46
C GLY A 169 1.99 -1.56 4.18
N SER A 170 1.85 -0.36 3.61
CA SER A 170 1.11 -0.19 2.35
C SER A 170 1.79 -0.91 1.19
N THR A 171 3.12 -0.89 1.14
CA THR A 171 3.91 -1.63 0.15
C THR A 171 3.72 -3.15 0.31
N ALA A 172 3.69 -3.64 1.56
CA ALA A 172 3.41 -5.04 1.85
C ALA A 172 1.99 -5.46 1.40
N ASP A 173 0.99 -4.61 1.62
CA ASP A 173 -0.40 -4.87 1.22
C ASP A 173 -0.52 -4.96 -0.32
N LEU A 174 0.11 -4.04 -1.05
CA LEU A 174 0.13 -4.05 -2.52
C LEU A 174 0.87 -5.25 -3.09
N LEU A 175 2.02 -5.60 -2.50
CA LEU A 175 2.76 -6.81 -2.84
C LEU A 175 1.92 -8.07 -2.63
N SER A 176 1.16 -8.14 -1.54
CA SER A 176 0.28 -9.27 -1.24
C SER A 176 -0.82 -9.43 -2.30
N ALA A 177 -1.38 -8.34 -2.80
CA ALA A 177 -2.34 -8.36 -3.90
C ALA A 177 -1.68 -8.88 -5.21
N GLY A 178 -0.47 -8.41 -5.54
CA GLY A 178 0.28 -8.92 -6.70
C GLY A 178 0.67 -10.39 -6.57
N LEU A 179 1.04 -10.82 -5.37
CA LEU A 179 1.38 -12.22 -5.06
C LEU A 179 0.16 -13.12 -5.24
N LEU A 180 -1.03 -12.68 -4.82
CA LEU A 180 -2.28 -13.41 -5.08
C LEU A 180 -2.49 -13.61 -6.59
N CYS A 181 -2.30 -12.56 -7.40
CA CYS A 181 -2.38 -12.69 -8.87
C CYS A 181 -1.38 -13.72 -9.41
N ARG A 182 -0.13 -13.70 -8.93
CA ARG A 182 0.90 -14.66 -9.34
C ARG A 182 0.56 -16.10 -8.96
N LEU A 183 0.10 -16.32 -7.72
CA LEU A 183 -0.31 -17.64 -7.26
C LEU A 183 -1.50 -18.18 -8.06
N LEU A 184 -2.47 -17.33 -8.40
CA LEU A 184 -3.59 -17.71 -9.26
C LEU A 184 -3.15 -18.08 -10.68
N GLU A 185 -2.21 -17.32 -11.27
CA GLU A 185 -1.65 -17.64 -12.59
C GLU A 185 -0.88 -18.98 -12.58
N MET A 186 -0.15 -19.28 -11.50
CA MET A 186 0.58 -20.55 -11.36
C MET A 186 -0.36 -21.75 -11.22
N GLU A 187 -1.48 -21.59 -10.51
CA GLU A 187 -2.48 -22.64 -10.32
C GLU A 187 -3.38 -22.82 -11.56
N TYR A 188 -3.70 -21.73 -12.25
CA TYR A 188 -4.58 -21.71 -13.42
C TYR A 188 -3.87 -21.04 -14.61
N PRO A 189 -2.84 -21.69 -15.19
CA PRO A 189 -2.11 -21.14 -16.33
C PRO A 189 -3.06 -20.89 -17.50
N HIS A 190 -2.88 -19.75 -18.18
CA HIS A 190 -3.59 -19.47 -19.42
C HIS A 190 -3.04 -20.40 -20.52
N ASP A 191 -3.92 -21.22 -21.10
CA ASP A 191 -3.65 -22.02 -22.32
C ASP A 191 -3.30 -21.13 -23.53
#